data_AF-A0A0Q8I7U6-F1
#
_entry.id   AF-A0A0Q8I7U6-F1
#
_cell.length_a   1.000
_cell.length_b   1.000
_cell.length_c   1.000
_cell.angle_alpha   90.00
_cell.angle_beta   90.00
_cell.angle_gamma   90.00
#
_symmetry.space_group_name_H-M   'P 1'
#
loop_
_entity.id
_entity.type
_entity.pdbx_description
1 polymer ?
#
loop_
_entity_poly.entity_id
_entity_poly.type
_entity_poly.pdbx_seq_one_letter_code
_entity_poly.pdbx_strand_id
1 'polypeptide(L)'
;MAGSLLGLALMAGMTMPSLAQKNSTNTASTVDFGDDSSDWAKDGECDDPRFTGTGAASELVDADLMKDATDCKAAFEAGTVTLKDSGTSPADIAIATPVNAIDFGDDSSEWAKDGECDDPRFEGTGVADELVDADRLKDATDCKAAYEAGTVTLKESASTPAVAATTTEIDFGDDSSEWANDGECDDPRFTGTGTADELVNADRMKDATDCRAAFEAGTVTLKHGGATPVAGIDYGNDSSEWANDGECDDPRFSGKGVASTTLAEDIKRDATDCRAAVEAGRATYNGEQQAAAFDFGSDFSRWANDGECDDLRFQGAGVDKKLLSEDLMGDATDCRTLLEEGKISIRKVYTPEYAAGAPYDGSDIDFGDNSSSYANDDECDDPRFEGPGAATTLLDSDRLADADDCKAAYEAGTIALIED
;
A
#
# COMPACT_ATOMS: atom_id res chain seq x y z
N MET A 1 64.85 28.55 65.61
CA MET A 1 63.83 27.49 65.71
C MET A 1 62.59 28.01 65.00
N ALA A 2 62.05 27.21 64.09
CA ALA A 2 61.15 27.52 62.98
C ALA A 2 60.24 28.76 63.09
N GLY A 3 60.34 29.62 62.07
CA GLY A 3 59.51 30.78 61.84
C GLY A 3 58.32 30.50 60.92
N SER A 4 57.29 31.29 61.14
CA SER A 4 56.07 31.47 60.34
C SER A 4 56.38 31.94 58.92
N LEU A 5 55.66 31.43 57.91
CA LEU A 5 55.59 32.05 56.59
C LEU A 5 54.23 31.81 55.93
N LEU A 6 53.54 32.94 55.79
CA LEU A 6 52.43 33.27 54.91
C LEU A 6 52.71 32.80 53.47
N GLY A 7 51.74 32.11 52.86
CA GLY A 7 51.79 31.68 51.45
C GLY A 7 50.48 31.99 50.75
N LEU A 8 50.43 33.19 50.17
CA LEU A 8 49.41 33.69 49.26
C LEU A 8 49.49 32.93 47.92
N ALA A 9 48.39 32.34 47.45
CA ALA A 9 48.31 31.79 46.09
C ALA A 9 46.98 32.21 45.44
N LEU A 10 47.08 33.18 44.52
CA LEU A 10 46.06 33.53 43.53
C LEU A 10 45.63 32.27 42.77
N MET A 11 44.34 31.93 42.81
CA MET A 11 43.72 31.06 41.81
C MET A 11 43.20 31.95 40.68
N ALA A 12 43.97 31.97 39.58
CA ALA A 12 43.59 32.59 38.33
C ALA A 12 42.39 31.84 37.72
N GLY A 13 41.46 32.61 37.17
CA GLY A 13 40.31 32.09 36.43
C GLY A 13 40.73 31.26 35.23
N MET A 14 40.00 30.16 35.03
CA MET A 14 39.84 29.52 33.74
C MET A 14 38.35 29.34 33.52
N THR A 15 37.80 30.24 32.70
CA THR A 15 36.53 30.06 32.00
C THR A 15 36.62 28.79 31.18
N MET A 16 35.82 27.78 31.49
CA MET A 16 35.63 26.65 30.57
C MET A 16 34.75 27.11 29.41
N PRO A 17 35.13 26.88 28.14
CA PRO A 17 34.23 27.05 27.03
C PRO A 17 33.15 25.97 27.10
N SER A 18 31.90 26.37 27.31
CA SER A 18 30.76 25.52 27.00
C SER A 18 30.75 25.29 25.49
N LEU A 19 31.01 24.06 25.06
CA LEU A 19 30.65 23.61 23.72
C LEU A 19 29.13 23.37 23.71
N ALA A 20 28.38 24.48 23.70
CA ALA A 20 27.01 24.47 23.22
C ALA A 20 27.07 24.20 21.71
N GLN A 21 26.91 22.94 21.34
CA GLN A 21 26.67 22.58 19.95
C GLN A 21 25.27 23.09 19.60
N LYS A 22 25.25 24.29 19.03
CA LYS A 22 24.08 24.93 18.45
C LYS A 22 23.70 24.18 17.19
N ASN A 23 23.04 23.03 17.33
CA ASN A 23 22.24 22.46 16.26
C ASN A 23 20.81 23.01 16.42
N SER A 24 20.69 24.33 16.29
CA SER A 24 19.39 24.98 16.10
C SER A 24 18.92 24.66 14.68
N THR A 25 18.33 23.49 14.49
CA THR A 25 17.32 23.34 13.46
C THR A 25 16.15 24.25 13.86
N ASN A 26 15.87 25.23 13.00
CA ASN A 26 14.79 26.21 13.10
C ASN A 26 13.42 25.51 13.15
N THR A 27 13.02 24.95 14.30
CA THR A 27 11.65 24.44 14.53
C THR A 27 10.77 25.46 15.25
N ALA A 28 11.35 26.43 15.97
CA ALA A 28 10.59 27.51 16.62
C ALA A 28 9.98 28.51 15.62
N SER A 29 10.42 28.52 14.36
CA SER A 29 9.89 29.41 13.32
C SER A 29 8.66 28.85 12.59
N THR A 30 8.31 27.58 12.86
CA THR A 30 7.25 26.85 12.15
C THR A 30 6.07 26.44 13.03
N VAL A 31 6.17 26.63 14.35
CA VAL A 31 5.07 26.33 15.29
C VAL A 31 4.18 27.57 15.41
N ASP A 32 2.89 27.42 15.13
CA ASP A 32 1.89 28.45 15.40
C ASP A 32 1.43 28.37 16.86
N PHE A 33 1.91 29.33 17.66
CA PHE A 33 1.58 29.45 19.08
C PHE A 33 0.26 30.19 19.33
N GLY A 34 -0.36 30.80 18.31
CA GLY A 34 -1.63 31.52 18.45
C GLY A 34 -1.49 32.93 19.05
N ASP A 35 -2.44 33.31 19.91
CA ASP A 35 -2.50 34.61 20.60
C ASP A 35 -2.52 34.48 22.15
N ASP A 36 -2.73 35.58 22.89
CA ASP A 36 -2.78 35.60 24.37
C ASP A 36 -4.20 35.94 24.87
N SER A 37 -5.24 35.37 24.25
CA SER A 37 -6.63 35.77 24.50
C SER A 37 -7.35 35.04 25.64
N SER A 38 -6.73 34.04 26.28
CA SER A 38 -7.33 33.32 27.42
C SER A 38 -7.16 34.09 28.75
N ASP A 39 -7.95 33.69 29.75
CA ASP A 39 -7.82 34.21 31.12
C ASP A 39 -6.52 33.77 31.81
N TRP A 40 -5.87 32.73 31.29
CA TRP A 40 -4.66 32.10 31.84
C TRP A 40 -3.38 32.48 31.07
N ALA A 41 -3.51 33.17 29.93
CA ALA A 41 -2.35 33.62 29.18
C ALA A 41 -1.40 34.51 30.01
N LYS A 42 -0.08 34.30 29.84
CA LYS A 42 1.00 35.08 30.51
C LYS A 42 1.10 34.86 32.02
N ASP A 43 0.69 33.71 32.53
CA ASP A 43 0.79 33.37 33.94
C ASP A 43 2.10 32.64 34.32
N GLY A 44 2.89 32.25 33.32
CA GLY A 44 4.19 31.60 33.43
C GLY A 44 4.17 30.10 33.17
N GLU A 45 3.02 29.51 32.87
CA GLU A 45 2.85 28.12 32.41
C GLU A 45 2.30 28.11 30.97
N CYS A 46 2.47 27.02 30.23
CA CYS A 46 1.84 26.87 28.91
C CYS A 46 0.48 26.19 29.05
N ASP A 47 -0.61 26.93 28.85
CA ASP A 47 -1.99 26.43 29.00
C ASP A 47 -2.56 25.79 27.72
N ASP A 48 -1.85 25.88 26.60
CA ASP A 48 -2.30 25.30 25.35
C ASP A 48 -2.28 23.75 25.44
N PRO A 49 -3.44 23.07 25.34
CA PRO A 49 -3.55 21.63 25.47
C PRO A 49 -2.74 20.84 24.44
N ARG A 50 -2.31 21.46 23.33
CA ARG A 50 -1.39 20.87 22.35
C ARG A 50 0.01 20.68 22.90
N PHE A 51 0.40 21.21 24.05
CA PHE A 51 1.75 21.07 24.60
C PHE A 51 1.76 20.18 25.87
N THR A 52 2.88 19.49 26.09
CA THR A 52 3.16 18.67 27.27
C THR A 52 4.59 18.90 27.74
N GLY A 53 4.85 18.68 29.02
CA GLY A 53 6.19 18.81 29.60
C GLY A 53 6.13 19.51 30.94
N THR A 54 7.30 19.75 31.52
CA THR A 54 7.42 20.39 32.84
C THR A 54 7.06 21.88 32.86
N GLY A 55 6.94 22.51 31.69
CA GLY A 55 6.46 23.89 31.56
C GLY A 55 5.00 24.01 31.12
N ALA A 56 4.26 22.90 31.00
CA ALA A 56 2.84 22.92 30.69
C ALA A 56 2.02 23.06 31.97
N ALA A 57 0.86 23.70 31.88
CA ALA A 57 -0.05 23.86 33.00
C ALA A 57 -0.51 22.50 33.54
N SER A 58 -0.76 22.46 34.86
CA SER A 58 -1.19 21.22 35.53
C SER A 58 -2.59 20.74 35.12
N GLU A 59 -3.43 21.66 34.66
CA GLU A 59 -4.77 21.41 34.12
C GLU A 59 -4.85 22.08 32.75
N LEU A 60 -5.20 21.31 31.72
CA LEU A 60 -5.26 21.79 30.34
C LEU A 60 -6.67 21.57 29.82
N VAL A 61 -7.26 22.61 29.22
CA VAL A 61 -8.63 22.58 28.69
C VAL A 61 -8.68 23.08 27.25
N ASP A 62 -9.60 22.53 26.45
CA ASP A 62 -9.75 22.87 25.02
C ASP A 62 -10.07 24.36 24.78
N ALA A 63 -10.61 25.05 25.78
CA ALA A 63 -10.91 26.48 25.70
C ALA A 63 -9.65 27.34 25.50
N ASP A 64 -8.47 26.85 25.92
CA ASP A 64 -7.19 27.56 25.92
C ASP A 64 -6.29 27.19 24.72
N LEU A 65 -6.82 26.39 23.78
CA LEU A 65 -6.18 26.05 22.52
C LEU A 65 -5.75 27.31 21.74
N MET A 66 -4.45 27.46 21.49
CA MET A 66 -3.85 28.60 20.76
C MET A 66 -4.04 29.98 21.41
N LYS A 67 -4.27 30.04 22.74
CA LYS A 67 -4.59 31.31 23.43
C LYS A 67 -3.61 31.72 24.51
N ASP A 68 -2.48 31.02 24.61
CA ASP A 68 -1.38 31.34 25.52
C ASP A 68 -0.02 31.32 24.79
N ALA A 69 0.06 32.11 23.73
CA ALA A 69 1.19 32.09 22.81
C ALA A 69 2.51 32.50 23.46
N THR A 70 2.48 33.48 24.37
CA THR A 70 3.69 34.03 24.99
C THR A 70 4.41 32.98 25.83
N ASP A 71 3.70 32.28 26.70
CA ASP A 71 4.31 31.33 27.63
C ASP A 71 4.59 29.98 26.96
N CYS A 72 3.70 29.50 26.08
CA CYS A 72 3.97 28.31 25.27
C CYS A 72 5.18 28.46 24.36
N LYS A 73 5.38 29.63 23.74
CA LYS A 73 6.60 29.90 22.97
C LYS A 73 7.83 29.93 23.85
N ALA A 74 7.77 30.61 24.98
CA ALA A 74 8.91 30.71 25.90
C ALA A 74 9.31 29.34 26.46
N ALA A 75 8.33 28.52 26.86
CA ALA A 75 8.54 27.17 27.34
C ALA A 75 9.05 26.22 26.25
N PHE A 76 8.58 26.37 25.00
CA PHE A 76 9.06 25.58 23.87
C PHE A 76 10.50 25.93 23.48
N GLU A 77 10.84 27.23 23.43
CA GLU A 77 12.22 27.69 23.20
C GLU A 77 13.16 27.28 24.34
N ALA A 78 12.65 27.21 25.58
CA ALA A 78 13.38 26.68 26.73
C ALA A 78 13.50 25.15 26.74
N GLY A 79 12.75 24.45 25.88
CA GLY A 79 12.69 22.99 25.82
C GLY A 79 11.99 22.35 27.03
N THR A 80 11.20 23.12 27.79
CA THR A 80 10.44 22.63 28.95
C THR A 80 9.05 22.13 28.58
N VAL A 81 8.56 22.46 27.39
CA VAL A 81 7.40 21.82 26.76
C VAL A 81 7.74 21.35 25.35
N THR A 82 7.06 20.29 24.95
CA THR A 82 7.01 19.74 23.60
C THR A 82 5.56 19.75 23.14
N LEU A 83 5.33 19.96 21.85
CA LEU A 83 3.99 19.72 21.29
C LEU A 83 3.65 18.24 21.57
N LYS A 84 2.54 17.99 22.27
CA LYS A 84 1.89 16.68 22.27
C LYS A 84 1.66 16.38 20.80
N ASP A 85 2.09 15.21 20.38
CA ASP A 85 1.44 14.60 19.23
C ASP A 85 -0.06 14.60 19.58
N SER A 86 -0.81 15.51 18.95
CA SER A 86 -2.21 15.23 18.67
C SER A 86 -2.25 13.83 18.07
N GLY A 87 -3.34 13.10 18.17
CA GLY A 87 -3.48 11.78 17.54
C GLY A 87 -3.36 11.76 16.00
N THR A 88 -2.61 12.69 15.42
CA THR A 88 -2.07 12.82 14.08
C THR A 88 -0.54 12.83 14.25
N SER A 89 0.07 11.71 13.87
CA SER A 89 1.52 11.54 13.83
C SER A 89 2.16 12.65 12.98
N PRO A 90 3.45 13.00 13.16
CA PRO A 90 4.23 13.77 12.19
C PRO A 90 4.30 13.15 10.77
N ALA A 91 3.58 12.05 10.52
CA ALA A 91 3.27 11.52 9.19
C ALA A 91 2.12 12.26 8.46
N ASP A 92 1.31 13.07 9.15
CA ASP A 92 0.12 13.74 8.56
C ASP A 92 0.30 15.26 8.36
N ILE A 93 1.54 15.75 8.24
CA ILE A 93 1.74 16.74 7.18
C ILE A 93 1.73 15.92 5.90
N ALA A 94 0.51 15.73 5.37
CA ALA A 94 0.37 15.43 3.96
C ALA A 94 1.36 16.36 3.26
N ILE A 95 2.29 15.73 2.56
CA ILE A 95 2.98 16.37 1.45
C ILE A 95 1.84 17.00 0.67
N ALA A 96 1.60 18.31 0.82
CA ALA A 96 0.68 19.00 -0.04
C ALA A 96 1.24 18.72 -1.42
N THR A 97 0.61 17.79 -2.13
CA THR A 97 0.96 17.44 -3.49
C THR A 97 1.05 18.79 -4.17
N PRO A 98 2.23 19.19 -4.66
CA PRO A 98 2.39 20.53 -5.21
C PRO A 98 1.24 20.74 -6.18
N VAL A 99 0.56 21.88 -6.17
CA VAL A 99 -0.69 22.08 -6.94
C VAL A 99 -0.57 21.76 -8.43
N ASN A 100 0.66 21.68 -8.94
CA ASN A 100 1.00 21.27 -10.30
C ASN A 100 1.07 19.74 -10.53
N ALA A 101 0.94 18.93 -9.47
CA ALA A 101 0.98 17.47 -9.46
C ALA A 101 -0.40 16.83 -9.30
N ILE A 102 -1.42 17.63 -9.01
CA ILE A 102 -2.82 17.20 -8.94
C ILE A 102 -3.46 17.52 -10.29
N ASP A 103 -3.98 16.48 -10.94
CA ASP A 103 -4.87 16.67 -12.08
C ASP A 103 -6.26 17.06 -11.57
N PHE A 104 -6.58 18.36 -11.68
CA PHE A 104 -7.89 18.91 -11.35
C PHE A 104 -8.90 18.70 -12.49
N GLY A 105 -8.46 18.31 -13.69
CA GLY A 105 -9.33 18.07 -14.84
C GLY A 105 -9.80 19.35 -15.55
N ASP A 106 -11.07 19.38 -15.96
CA ASP A 106 -11.72 20.49 -16.66
C ASP A 106 -12.97 21.01 -15.92
N ASP A 107 -13.74 21.92 -16.52
CA ASP A 107 -14.98 22.48 -15.95
C ASP A 107 -16.22 22.00 -16.74
N SER A 108 -16.30 20.71 -17.08
CA SER A 108 -17.31 20.17 -17.99
C SER A 108 -18.61 19.69 -17.34
N SER A 109 -18.71 19.63 -16.01
CA SER A 109 -19.94 19.24 -15.30
C SER A 109 -20.97 20.39 -15.28
N GLU A 110 -22.22 20.07 -14.92
CA GLU A 110 -23.26 21.08 -14.71
C GLU A 110 -23.08 21.86 -13.40
N TRP A 111 -22.28 21.31 -12.48
CA TRP A 111 -21.98 21.84 -11.16
C TRP A 111 -20.67 22.64 -11.12
N ALA A 112 -19.83 22.53 -12.16
CA ALA A 112 -18.58 23.28 -12.24
C ALA A 112 -18.76 24.80 -12.07
N LYS A 113 -17.86 25.44 -11.31
CA LYS A 113 -17.83 26.90 -11.05
C LYS A 113 -19.00 27.43 -10.21
N ASP A 114 -19.60 26.60 -9.37
CA ASP A 114 -20.68 27.01 -8.48
C ASP A 114 -20.20 27.48 -7.10
N GLY A 115 -18.90 27.34 -6.81
CA GLY A 115 -18.25 27.76 -5.58
C GLY A 115 -17.99 26.63 -4.59
N GLU A 116 -18.33 25.39 -4.94
CA GLU A 116 -18.04 24.16 -4.20
C GLU A 116 -17.17 23.23 -5.06
N CYS A 117 -16.42 22.33 -4.44
CA CYS A 117 -15.66 21.30 -5.15
C CYS A 117 -16.53 20.05 -5.31
N ASP A 118 -16.98 19.76 -6.53
CA ASP A 118 -17.85 18.60 -6.83
C ASP A 118 -17.09 17.29 -7.06
N ASP A 119 -15.76 17.36 -7.10
CA ASP A 119 -14.95 16.20 -7.40
C ASP A 119 -14.90 15.24 -6.20
N PRO A 120 -15.43 14.00 -6.33
CA PRO A 120 -15.51 13.03 -5.25
C PRO A 120 -14.16 12.61 -4.67
N ARG A 121 -13.04 12.93 -5.36
CA ARG A 121 -11.67 12.68 -4.89
C ARG A 121 -11.27 13.61 -3.74
N PHE A 122 -11.95 14.75 -3.55
CA PHE A 122 -11.62 15.71 -2.50
C PHE A 122 -12.53 15.56 -1.28
N GLU A 123 -12.03 15.97 -0.12
CA GLU A 123 -12.75 16.07 1.14
C GLU A 123 -12.40 17.37 1.86
N GLY A 124 -13.24 17.81 2.80
CA GLY A 124 -12.99 18.99 3.62
C GLY A 124 -14.03 20.10 3.43
N THR A 125 -13.74 21.26 4.02
CA THR A 125 -14.61 22.44 3.95
C THR A 125 -14.58 23.06 2.56
N GLY A 126 -15.74 23.06 1.89
CA GLY A 126 -15.88 23.56 0.51
C GLY A 126 -16.01 22.46 -0.55
N VAL A 127 -16.15 21.19 -0.14
CA VAL A 127 -16.64 20.12 -1.01
C VAL A 127 -18.17 20.15 -1.03
N ALA A 128 -18.78 19.81 -2.17
CA ALA A 128 -20.24 19.76 -2.33
C ALA A 128 -20.89 18.77 -1.35
N ASP A 129 -22.12 19.07 -0.93
CA ASP A 129 -22.89 18.23 0.00
C ASP A 129 -23.23 16.84 -0.60
N GLU A 130 -23.38 16.76 -1.92
CA GLU A 130 -23.65 15.53 -2.66
C GLU A 130 -22.59 15.33 -3.74
N LEU A 131 -21.81 14.25 -3.63
CA LEU A 131 -20.74 13.91 -4.57
C LEU A 131 -21.14 12.71 -5.40
N VAL A 132 -20.96 12.80 -6.72
CA VAL A 132 -21.20 11.69 -7.65
C VAL A 132 -19.97 11.43 -8.52
N ASP A 133 -19.74 10.17 -8.87
CA ASP A 133 -18.59 9.76 -9.70
C ASP A 133 -18.57 10.43 -11.08
N ALA A 134 -19.74 10.87 -11.57
CA ALA A 134 -19.88 11.58 -12.84
C ALA A 134 -19.13 12.92 -12.86
N ASP A 135 -18.87 13.55 -11.71
CA ASP A 135 -18.25 14.88 -11.59
C ASP A 135 -16.75 14.84 -11.27
N ARG A 136 -16.18 13.63 -11.19
CA ARG A 136 -14.73 13.41 -11.10
C ARG A 136 -14.00 14.10 -12.25
N LEU A 137 -13.01 14.94 -11.93
CA LEU A 137 -12.19 15.73 -12.86
C LEU A 137 -12.97 16.77 -13.67
N LYS A 138 -14.17 17.19 -13.23
CA LYS A 138 -15.02 18.08 -14.04
C LYS A 138 -15.36 19.41 -13.39
N ASP A 139 -14.78 19.69 -12.24
CA ASP A 139 -14.90 20.96 -11.54
C ASP A 139 -13.51 21.50 -11.11
N ALA A 140 -12.65 21.68 -12.11
CA ALA A 140 -11.25 22.01 -11.89
C ALA A 140 -11.05 23.37 -11.20
N THR A 141 -11.89 24.36 -11.54
CA THR A 141 -11.72 25.73 -11.03
C THR A 141 -11.93 25.81 -9.53
N ASP A 142 -13.00 25.22 -9.01
CA ASP A 142 -13.37 25.35 -7.60
C ASP A 142 -12.58 24.37 -6.73
N CYS A 143 -12.38 23.12 -7.17
CA CYS A 143 -11.50 22.17 -6.49
C CYS A 143 -10.05 22.67 -6.37
N LYS A 144 -9.51 23.32 -7.41
CA LYS A 144 -8.18 23.92 -7.33
C LYS A 144 -8.13 25.09 -6.36
N ALA A 145 -9.12 25.98 -6.41
CA ALA A 145 -9.18 27.13 -5.53
C ALA A 145 -9.30 26.71 -4.06
N ALA A 146 -10.15 25.72 -3.77
CA ALA A 146 -10.34 25.16 -2.43
C ALA A 146 -9.07 24.44 -1.94
N TYR A 147 -8.37 23.71 -2.81
CA TYR A 147 -7.12 23.04 -2.47
C TYR A 147 -5.97 24.03 -2.22
N GLU A 148 -5.84 25.08 -3.05
CA GLU A 148 -4.88 26.18 -2.86
C GLU A 148 -5.16 26.97 -1.57
N ALA A 149 -6.43 27.09 -1.18
CA ALA A 149 -6.85 27.69 0.08
C ALA A 149 -6.62 26.76 1.29
N GLY A 150 -6.28 25.48 1.06
CA GLY A 150 -6.12 24.47 2.10
C GLY A 150 -7.42 24.10 2.81
N THR A 151 -8.58 24.40 2.21
CA THR A 151 -9.89 24.11 2.81
C THR A 151 -10.38 22.71 2.43
N VAL A 152 -9.85 22.15 1.33
CA VAL A 152 -10.07 20.75 0.92
C VAL A 152 -8.74 20.02 0.74
N THR A 153 -8.76 18.72 1.01
CA THR A 153 -7.65 17.77 0.83
C THR A 153 -8.08 16.69 -0.15
N LEU A 154 -7.10 16.07 -0.81
CA LEU A 154 -7.34 14.92 -1.66
C LEU A 154 -7.45 13.68 -0.76
N LYS A 155 -8.56 12.93 -0.85
CA LYS A 155 -8.76 11.71 -0.06
C LYS A 155 -7.61 10.74 -0.35
N GLU A 156 -7.00 10.16 0.70
CA GLU A 156 -5.90 9.18 0.60
C GLU A 156 -6.32 7.82 -0.01
N SER A 157 -7.40 7.78 -0.78
CA SER A 157 -7.79 6.59 -1.55
C SER A 157 -8.25 6.91 -2.97
N ALA A 158 -7.92 8.10 -3.51
CA ALA A 158 -8.25 8.43 -4.89
C ALA A 158 -7.12 9.08 -5.69
N SER A 159 -5.88 8.96 -5.20
CA SER A 159 -4.67 9.08 -6.01
C SER A 159 -3.70 8.00 -5.58
N THR A 160 -3.74 6.86 -6.27
CA THR A 160 -2.47 6.17 -6.49
C THR A 160 -1.55 7.22 -7.09
N PRO A 161 -0.41 7.57 -6.47
CA PRO A 161 0.58 8.33 -7.20
C PRO A 161 0.90 7.47 -8.41
N ALA A 162 0.50 7.92 -9.60
CA ALA A 162 1.21 7.54 -10.80
C ALA A 162 2.65 7.92 -10.49
N VAL A 163 3.46 6.92 -10.17
CA VAL A 163 4.90 7.11 -10.09
C VAL A 163 5.23 7.70 -11.45
N ALA A 164 5.53 8.99 -11.46
CA ALA A 164 6.20 9.61 -12.59
C ALA A 164 7.57 8.92 -12.62
N ALA A 165 7.59 7.73 -13.23
CA ALA A 165 8.79 7.05 -13.59
C ALA A 165 9.52 8.06 -14.46
N THR A 166 10.60 8.60 -13.91
CA THR A 166 11.50 9.44 -14.69
C THR A 166 11.86 8.66 -15.94
N THR A 167 11.97 9.33 -17.10
CA THR A 167 12.26 8.67 -18.40
C THR A 167 13.52 7.80 -18.38
N THR A 168 14.35 7.94 -17.34
CA THR A 168 15.54 7.14 -17.05
C THR A 168 15.27 5.77 -16.43
N GLU A 169 14.05 5.48 -15.95
CA GLU A 169 13.70 4.21 -15.29
C GLU A 169 12.89 3.25 -16.18
N ILE A 170 12.32 3.75 -17.28
CA ILE A 170 11.52 2.94 -18.21
C ILE A 170 12.43 2.37 -19.29
N ASP A 171 12.48 1.05 -19.39
CA ASP A 171 13.09 0.36 -20.53
C ASP A 171 12.11 0.33 -21.71
N PHE A 172 12.30 1.27 -22.64
CA PHE A 172 11.51 1.35 -23.87
C PHE A 172 11.89 0.26 -24.90
N GLY A 173 13.02 -0.42 -24.75
CA GLY A 173 13.48 -1.47 -25.67
C GLY A 173 14.24 -0.96 -26.90
N ASP A 174 14.02 -1.61 -28.06
CA ASP A 174 14.60 -1.26 -29.36
C ASP A 174 13.54 -0.95 -30.43
N ASP A 175 13.95 -0.72 -31.68
CA ASP A 175 13.06 -0.40 -32.82
C ASP A 175 13.03 -1.56 -33.83
N SER A 176 12.88 -2.81 -33.36
CA SER A 176 13.02 -4.02 -34.20
C SER A 176 11.73 -4.55 -34.82
N SER A 177 10.56 -4.01 -34.49
CA SER A 177 9.27 -4.43 -35.09
C SER A 177 9.08 -3.82 -36.50
N GLU A 178 8.09 -4.33 -37.24
CA GLU A 178 7.72 -3.73 -38.54
C GLU A 178 6.92 -2.42 -38.39
N TRP A 179 6.38 -2.18 -37.19
CA TRP A 179 5.57 -1.03 -36.82
C TRP A 179 6.39 0.08 -36.12
N ALA A 180 7.63 -0.21 -35.72
CA ALA A 180 8.51 0.78 -35.11
C ALA A 180 8.74 2.04 -35.97
N ASN A 181 8.71 3.22 -35.33
CA ASN A 181 8.90 4.54 -35.98
C ASN A 181 7.76 4.93 -36.95
N ASP A 182 6.53 4.45 -36.74
CA ASP A 182 5.36 4.85 -37.52
C ASP A 182 4.57 6.02 -36.92
N GLY A 183 4.92 6.44 -35.70
CA GLY A 183 4.35 7.56 -34.98
C GLY A 183 3.30 7.18 -33.93
N GLU A 184 3.05 5.89 -33.74
CA GLU A 184 2.20 5.33 -32.68
C GLU A 184 3.05 4.44 -31.76
N CYS A 185 2.67 4.30 -30.48
CA CYS A 185 3.33 3.36 -29.58
C CYS A 185 2.70 1.96 -29.70
N ASP A 186 3.41 1.01 -30.31
CA ASP A 186 2.93 -0.36 -30.54
C ASP A 186 3.16 -1.29 -29.35
N ASP A 187 3.87 -0.82 -28.32
CA ASP A 187 4.20 -1.66 -27.19
C ASP A 187 2.98 -1.88 -26.28
N PRO A 188 2.47 -3.12 -26.14
CA PRO A 188 1.28 -3.42 -25.35
C PRO A 188 1.41 -3.10 -23.87
N ARG A 189 2.62 -2.83 -23.36
CA ARG A 189 2.86 -2.32 -21.99
C ARG A 189 2.31 -0.92 -21.79
N PHE A 190 2.14 -0.13 -22.85
CA PHE A 190 1.64 1.24 -22.78
C PHE A 190 0.14 1.29 -23.08
N THR A 191 -0.51 2.36 -22.63
CA THR A 191 -1.91 2.70 -22.89
C THR A 191 -2.04 4.19 -23.06
N GLY A 192 -3.00 4.67 -23.85
CA GLY A 192 -3.28 6.10 -23.98
C GLY A 192 -3.68 6.49 -25.39
N THR A 193 -3.74 7.79 -25.65
CA THR A 193 -4.12 8.31 -26.97
C THR A 193 -2.99 8.24 -28.00
N GLY A 194 -1.75 7.97 -27.56
CA GLY A 194 -0.60 7.77 -28.42
C GLY A 194 -0.22 6.30 -28.67
N THR A 195 -1.05 5.33 -28.27
CA THR A 195 -0.83 3.90 -28.62
C THR A 195 -1.50 3.54 -29.93
N ALA A 196 -0.97 2.53 -30.61
CA ALA A 196 -1.60 1.96 -31.80
C ALA A 196 -3.00 1.41 -31.52
N ASP A 197 -3.84 1.41 -32.55
CA ASP A 197 -5.22 0.90 -32.48
C ASP A 197 -5.27 -0.62 -32.15
N GLU A 198 -4.25 -1.37 -32.57
CA GLU A 198 -4.11 -2.81 -32.30
C GLU A 198 -2.76 -3.09 -31.63
N LEU A 199 -2.79 -3.51 -30.37
CA LEU A 199 -1.60 -3.85 -29.60
C LEU A 199 -1.42 -5.37 -29.52
N VAL A 200 -0.27 -5.87 -29.97
CA VAL A 200 0.06 -7.30 -29.92
C VAL A 200 1.35 -7.57 -29.14
N ASN A 201 1.41 -8.73 -28.47
CA ASN A 201 2.58 -9.12 -27.68
C ASN A 201 3.88 -9.25 -28.49
N ALA A 202 3.79 -9.40 -29.82
CA ALA A 202 4.96 -9.49 -30.69
C ALA A 202 5.78 -8.19 -30.73
N ASP A 203 5.15 -7.04 -30.46
CA ASP A 203 5.74 -5.69 -30.57
C ASP A 203 6.19 -5.11 -29.22
N ARG A 204 6.04 -5.89 -28.14
CA ARG A 204 6.54 -5.55 -26.81
C ARG A 204 8.05 -5.24 -26.84
N MET A 205 8.42 -4.04 -26.38
CA MET A 205 9.79 -3.49 -26.33
C MET A 205 10.46 -3.33 -27.70
N LYS A 206 9.69 -3.24 -28.78
CA LYS A 206 10.24 -3.18 -30.15
C LYS A 206 9.89 -1.91 -30.92
N ASP A 207 9.27 -0.97 -30.23
CA ASP A 207 8.95 0.35 -30.76
C ASP A 207 9.36 1.44 -29.74
N ALA A 208 10.65 1.45 -29.42
CA ALA A 208 11.19 2.28 -28.35
C ALA A 208 11.13 3.78 -28.65
N THR A 209 11.30 4.16 -29.91
CA THR A 209 11.35 5.57 -30.30
C THR A 209 9.99 6.25 -30.17
N ASP A 210 8.91 5.63 -30.64
CA ASP A 210 7.59 6.22 -30.59
C ASP A 210 6.97 6.10 -29.20
N CYS A 211 7.12 4.96 -28.52
CA CYS A 211 6.69 4.82 -27.13
C CYS A 211 7.38 5.81 -26.17
N ARG A 212 8.68 6.09 -26.35
CA ARG A 212 9.37 7.13 -25.57
C ARG A 212 8.84 8.51 -25.88
N ALA A 213 8.67 8.85 -27.16
CA ALA A 213 8.16 10.15 -27.57
C ALA A 213 6.73 10.37 -27.06
N ALA A 214 5.87 9.37 -27.16
CA ALA A 214 4.50 9.41 -26.70
C ALA A 214 4.42 9.51 -25.16
N PHE A 215 5.32 8.84 -24.44
CA PHE A 215 5.42 8.91 -22.98
C PHE A 215 5.93 10.27 -22.51
N GLU A 216 6.98 10.81 -23.15
CA GLU A 216 7.49 12.16 -22.89
C GLU A 216 6.47 13.25 -23.19
N ALA A 217 5.61 13.02 -24.19
CA ALA A 217 4.49 13.88 -24.53
C ALA A 217 3.29 13.72 -23.57
N GLY A 218 3.31 12.74 -22.66
CA GLY A 218 2.20 12.43 -21.76
C GLY A 218 0.96 11.85 -22.46
N THR A 219 1.10 11.39 -23.70
CA THR A 219 0.00 10.80 -24.50
C THR A 219 -0.17 9.30 -24.28
N VAL A 220 0.85 8.65 -23.71
CA VAL A 220 0.76 7.27 -23.23
C VAL A 220 1.30 7.16 -21.80
N THR A 221 0.75 6.20 -21.06
CA THR A 221 1.19 5.80 -19.74
C THR A 221 1.54 4.31 -19.75
N LEU A 222 2.47 3.90 -18.91
CA LEU A 222 2.78 2.48 -18.71
C LEU A 222 1.64 1.86 -17.88
N LYS A 223 1.05 0.76 -18.36
CA LYS A 223 0.00 0.03 -17.63
C LYS A 223 0.58 -0.45 -16.29
N HIS A 224 -0.09 -0.13 -15.18
CA HIS A 224 0.29 -0.65 -13.86
C HIS A 224 0.11 -2.18 -13.88
N GLY A 225 1.24 -2.90 -13.81
CA GLY A 225 1.35 -4.33 -14.15
C GLY A 225 2.49 -4.64 -15.14
N GLY A 226 3.07 -3.62 -15.77
CA GLY A 226 4.27 -3.73 -16.60
C GLY A 226 5.54 -3.44 -15.81
N ALA A 227 6.13 -4.50 -15.23
CA ALA A 227 7.48 -4.54 -14.65
C ALA A 227 7.75 -3.56 -13.49
N THR A 228 7.74 -4.10 -12.27
CA THR A 228 8.70 -3.64 -11.25
C THR A 228 10.08 -3.60 -11.91
N PRO A 229 10.88 -2.54 -11.75
CA PRO A 229 12.23 -2.52 -12.28
C PRO A 229 12.93 -3.81 -11.85
N VAL A 230 13.54 -4.52 -12.80
CA VAL A 230 14.25 -5.79 -12.53
C VAL A 230 15.27 -5.64 -11.39
N ALA A 231 15.77 -4.41 -11.18
CA ALA A 231 16.68 -4.03 -10.12
C ALA A 231 16.06 -3.87 -8.72
N GLY A 232 14.73 -3.72 -8.61
CA GLY A 232 14.00 -3.51 -7.35
C GLY A 232 13.39 -4.77 -6.75
N ILE A 233 13.42 -5.89 -7.47
CA ILE A 233 12.87 -7.17 -7.01
C ILE A 233 13.91 -7.87 -6.13
N ASP A 234 13.53 -8.19 -4.89
CA ASP A 234 14.32 -9.07 -4.03
C ASP A 234 14.08 -10.54 -4.43
N TYR A 235 14.92 -11.04 -5.33
CA TYR A 235 14.90 -12.43 -5.77
C TYR A 235 15.42 -13.42 -4.71
N GLY A 236 16.11 -12.95 -3.67
CA GLY A 236 16.68 -13.81 -2.64
C GLY A 236 17.97 -14.54 -3.06
N ASN A 237 18.04 -15.84 -2.78
CA ASN A 237 19.19 -16.73 -3.02
C ASN A 237 18.77 -18.03 -3.74
N ASP A 238 19.70 -18.97 -3.95
CA ASP A 238 19.47 -20.25 -4.62
C ASP A 238 19.57 -21.43 -3.62
N SER A 239 18.72 -21.44 -2.59
CA SER A 239 18.79 -22.43 -1.49
C SER A 239 17.70 -23.50 -1.51
N SER A 240 16.72 -23.42 -2.41
CA SER A 240 15.71 -24.49 -2.57
C SER A 240 16.32 -25.71 -3.23
N GLU A 241 15.61 -26.85 -3.16
CA GLU A 241 16.01 -28.05 -3.91
C GLU A 241 15.75 -27.92 -5.43
N TRP A 242 14.86 -26.99 -5.80
CA TRP A 242 14.45 -26.70 -7.18
C TRP A 242 15.25 -25.56 -7.83
N ALA A 243 16.04 -24.81 -7.05
CA ALA A 243 16.83 -23.72 -7.58
C ALA A 243 17.80 -24.13 -8.72
N ASN A 244 17.87 -23.33 -9.78
CA ASN A 244 18.71 -23.56 -10.97
C ASN A 244 18.26 -24.74 -11.86
N ASP A 245 16.97 -25.08 -11.88
CA ASP A 245 16.41 -26.08 -12.78
C ASP A 245 15.88 -25.51 -14.11
N GLY A 246 15.82 -24.18 -14.22
CA GLY A 246 15.41 -23.43 -15.42
C GLY A 246 13.98 -22.90 -15.37
N GLU A 247 13.24 -23.16 -14.29
CA GLU A 247 11.91 -22.62 -14.00
C GLU A 247 11.99 -21.76 -12.73
N CYS A 248 11.14 -20.74 -12.61
CA CYS A 248 11.04 -19.93 -11.40
C CYS A 248 10.12 -20.63 -10.39
N ASP A 249 10.65 -21.07 -9.26
CA ASP A 249 9.87 -21.78 -8.22
C ASP A 249 9.23 -20.86 -7.18
N ASP A 250 9.55 -19.56 -7.24
CA ASP A 250 9.08 -18.60 -6.28
C ASP A 250 7.60 -18.21 -6.55
N PRO A 251 6.67 -18.49 -5.62
CA PRO A 251 5.24 -18.26 -5.81
C PRO A 251 4.86 -16.78 -5.91
N ARG A 252 5.79 -15.84 -5.66
CA ARG A 252 5.57 -14.40 -5.90
C ARG A 252 5.56 -14.05 -7.39
N PHE A 253 5.91 -14.97 -8.28
CA PHE A 253 5.98 -14.76 -9.72
C PHE A 253 4.88 -15.54 -10.46
N SER A 254 4.47 -15.06 -11.62
CA SER A 254 3.55 -15.75 -12.54
C SER A 254 4.07 -15.74 -13.98
N GLY A 255 3.71 -16.73 -14.80
CA GLY A 255 4.00 -16.74 -16.23
C GLY A 255 4.59 -18.05 -16.75
N LYS A 256 4.94 -18.08 -18.04
CA LYS A 256 5.45 -19.27 -18.75
C LYS A 256 6.84 -19.72 -18.31
N GLY A 257 7.55 -18.90 -17.54
CA GLY A 257 8.84 -19.23 -16.96
C GLY A 257 8.77 -19.57 -15.48
N VAL A 258 7.57 -19.72 -14.91
CA VAL A 258 7.33 -20.12 -13.52
C VAL A 258 6.94 -21.60 -13.51
N ALA A 259 7.42 -22.35 -12.51
CA ALA A 259 7.08 -23.75 -12.32
C ALA A 259 5.56 -23.94 -12.25
N SER A 260 5.06 -25.08 -12.76
CA SER A 260 3.62 -25.39 -12.69
C SER A 260 3.11 -25.59 -11.27
N THR A 261 4.02 -25.89 -10.34
CA THR A 261 3.76 -26.02 -8.91
C THR A 261 4.82 -25.24 -8.18
N THR A 262 4.42 -24.27 -7.38
CA THR A 262 5.31 -23.46 -6.54
C THR A 262 4.96 -23.68 -5.08
N LEU A 263 5.97 -23.70 -4.20
CA LEU A 263 5.78 -23.91 -2.76
C LEU A 263 6.12 -22.64 -2.00
N ALA A 264 5.41 -22.38 -0.90
CA ALA A 264 5.69 -21.24 -0.03
C ALA A 264 7.13 -21.28 0.54
N GLU A 265 7.69 -22.47 0.75
CA GLU A 265 9.07 -22.62 1.21
C GLU A 265 10.11 -22.13 0.20
N ASP A 266 9.76 -22.02 -1.09
CA ASP A 266 10.65 -21.60 -2.17
C ASP A 266 10.66 -20.08 -2.41
N ILE A 267 9.89 -19.32 -1.63
CA ILE A 267 9.93 -17.85 -1.64
C ILE A 267 11.36 -17.37 -1.40
N LYS A 268 11.90 -16.57 -2.34
CA LYS A 268 13.26 -16.01 -2.30
C LYS A 268 14.36 -17.08 -2.30
N ARG A 269 14.09 -18.30 -2.79
CA ARG A 269 15.05 -19.42 -2.77
C ARG A 269 15.46 -19.95 -4.13
N ASP A 270 14.90 -19.39 -5.20
CA ASP A 270 15.27 -19.66 -6.58
C ASP A 270 15.56 -18.36 -7.35
N ALA A 271 16.56 -17.63 -6.87
CA ALA A 271 16.82 -16.27 -7.34
C ALA A 271 17.31 -16.22 -8.78
N THR A 272 18.13 -17.18 -9.20
CA THR A 272 18.75 -17.20 -10.52
C THR A 272 17.72 -17.42 -11.62
N ASP A 273 16.82 -18.40 -11.47
CA ASP A 273 15.84 -18.69 -12.52
C ASP A 273 14.69 -17.70 -12.53
N CYS A 274 14.21 -17.25 -11.37
CA CYS A 274 13.24 -16.16 -11.29
C CYS A 274 13.74 -14.86 -11.92
N ARG A 275 15.00 -14.48 -11.71
CA ARG A 275 15.60 -13.33 -12.38
C ARG A 275 15.67 -13.56 -13.89
N ALA A 276 16.17 -14.72 -14.33
CA ALA A 276 16.30 -15.03 -15.75
C ALA A 276 14.93 -15.09 -16.46
N ALA A 277 13.89 -15.55 -15.76
CA ALA A 277 12.52 -15.58 -16.27
C ALA A 277 11.93 -14.17 -16.38
N VAL A 278 12.16 -13.28 -15.41
CA VAL A 278 11.73 -11.87 -15.50
C VAL A 278 12.48 -11.12 -16.59
N GLU A 279 13.81 -11.26 -16.66
CA GLU A 279 14.64 -10.62 -17.71
C GLU A 279 14.24 -11.10 -19.11
N ALA A 280 13.84 -12.36 -19.25
CA ALA A 280 13.33 -12.92 -20.49
C ALA A 280 11.85 -12.57 -20.78
N GLY A 281 11.17 -11.84 -19.88
CA GLY A 281 9.74 -11.54 -19.99
C GLY A 281 8.83 -12.78 -19.91
N ARG A 282 9.33 -13.88 -19.34
CA ARG A 282 8.59 -15.14 -19.15
C ARG A 282 7.98 -15.25 -17.75
N ALA A 283 8.44 -14.45 -16.79
CA ALA A 283 7.83 -14.30 -15.47
C ALA A 283 7.52 -12.83 -15.18
N THR A 284 6.41 -12.61 -14.49
CA THR A 284 5.96 -11.31 -13.96
C THR A 284 6.00 -11.41 -12.45
N TYR A 285 6.67 -10.45 -11.81
CA TYR A 285 6.62 -10.32 -10.36
C TYR A 285 5.26 -9.75 -9.95
N ASN A 286 4.51 -10.46 -9.12
CA ASN A 286 3.18 -10.06 -8.67
C ASN A 286 3.21 -9.16 -7.42
N GLY A 287 4.42 -8.79 -6.97
CA GLY A 287 4.64 -8.08 -5.72
C GLY A 287 5.17 -9.00 -4.62
N GLU A 288 5.64 -8.40 -3.52
CA GLU A 288 5.70 -9.17 -2.27
C GLU A 288 4.25 -9.57 -1.97
N GLN A 289 4.00 -10.71 -1.32
CA GLN A 289 2.66 -11.00 -0.79
C GLN A 289 2.36 -9.94 0.29
N GLN A 290 1.89 -8.77 -0.12
CA GLN A 290 1.86 -7.59 0.74
C GLN A 290 0.65 -7.68 1.65
N ALA A 291 0.93 -7.79 2.94
CA ALA A 291 -0.03 -7.65 4.02
C ALA A 291 -0.79 -6.29 4.00
N ALA A 292 -0.35 -5.30 3.22
CA ALA A 292 -0.94 -3.97 3.22
C ALA A 292 -2.32 -3.88 2.54
N ALA A 293 -2.63 -4.77 1.59
CA ALA A 293 -3.91 -4.75 0.85
C ALA A 293 -4.88 -5.88 1.26
N PHE A 294 -4.39 -6.86 2.01
CA PHE A 294 -5.19 -7.99 2.47
C PHE A 294 -5.92 -7.64 3.77
N ASP A 295 -7.23 -7.86 3.84
CA ASP A 295 -7.99 -7.64 5.06
C ASP A 295 -7.76 -8.79 6.04
N PHE A 296 -6.86 -8.60 7.01
CA PHE A 296 -6.58 -9.60 8.05
C PHE A 296 -7.72 -9.74 9.06
N GLY A 297 -8.67 -8.81 9.12
CA GLY A 297 -9.67 -8.78 10.19
C GLY A 297 -9.11 -8.25 11.52
N SER A 298 -9.47 -8.92 12.62
CA SER A 298 -9.12 -8.50 13.99
C SER A 298 -8.88 -9.70 14.92
N ASP A 299 -8.26 -9.49 16.08
CA ASP A 299 -7.94 -10.55 17.05
C ASP A 299 -9.14 -10.92 17.95
N PHE A 300 -10.29 -11.23 17.35
CA PHE A 300 -11.49 -11.60 18.12
C PHE A 300 -11.53 -13.08 18.52
N SER A 301 -10.81 -13.96 17.81
CA SER A 301 -10.79 -15.38 18.10
C SER A 301 -10.18 -15.63 19.48
N ARG A 302 -10.60 -16.71 20.13
CA ARG A 302 -9.94 -17.19 21.36
C ARG A 302 -8.53 -17.71 21.13
N TRP A 303 -8.19 -18.02 19.87
CA TRP A 303 -6.88 -18.52 19.45
C TRP A 303 -5.96 -17.41 18.98
N ALA A 304 -6.46 -16.18 18.85
CA ALA A 304 -5.64 -15.05 18.45
C ALA A 304 -4.44 -14.83 19.39
N ASN A 305 -3.29 -14.47 18.81
CA ASN A 305 -2.04 -14.20 19.52
C ASN A 305 -1.45 -15.42 20.24
N ASP A 306 -1.64 -16.63 19.72
CA ASP A 306 -1.03 -17.87 20.23
C ASP A 306 0.24 -18.30 19.48
N GLY A 307 0.57 -17.61 18.38
CA GLY A 307 1.76 -17.79 17.57
C GLY A 307 1.56 -18.73 16.36
N GLU A 308 0.36 -19.23 16.14
CA GLU A 308 -0.08 -19.89 14.91
C GLU A 308 -1.10 -18.97 14.20
N CYS A 309 -1.32 -19.15 12.89
CA CYS A 309 -2.36 -18.45 12.14
C CYS A 309 -3.59 -19.34 12.05
N ASP A 310 -4.68 -18.98 12.73
CA ASP A 310 -5.94 -19.76 12.76
C ASP A 310 -6.93 -19.41 11.63
N ASP A 311 -6.52 -18.56 10.71
CA ASP A 311 -7.36 -18.09 9.61
C ASP A 311 -7.25 -19.02 8.38
N LEU A 312 -8.38 -19.62 8.00
CA LEU A 312 -8.49 -20.56 6.87
C LEU A 312 -8.05 -20.00 5.52
N ARG A 313 -7.97 -18.68 5.37
CA ARG A 313 -7.52 -18.01 4.14
C ARG A 313 -6.02 -18.16 3.89
N PHE A 314 -5.28 -18.65 4.88
CA PHE A 314 -3.83 -18.85 4.80
C PHE A 314 -3.46 -20.34 4.72
N GLN A 315 -2.25 -20.58 4.25
CA GLN A 315 -1.60 -21.89 4.20
C GLN A 315 -0.10 -21.76 4.50
N GLY A 316 0.53 -22.82 5.02
CA GLY A 316 1.97 -22.86 5.27
C GLY A 316 2.33 -23.40 6.66
N ALA A 317 3.60 -23.29 7.03
CA ALA A 317 4.15 -23.95 8.22
C ALA A 317 3.76 -23.28 9.56
N GLY A 318 3.21 -22.06 9.51
CA GLY A 318 2.73 -21.32 10.68
C GLY A 318 1.21 -21.35 10.85
N VAL A 319 0.46 -22.05 10.01
CA VAL A 319 -1.00 -22.14 10.11
C VAL A 319 -1.40 -23.25 11.09
N ASP A 320 -2.47 -23.06 11.88
CA ASP A 320 -2.98 -24.11 12.77
C ASP A 320 -3.40 -25.36 11.97
N LYS A 321 -3.26 -26.52 12.58
CA LYS A 321 -3.59 -27.81 11.94
C LYS A 321 -5.09 -28.03 11.77
N LYS A 322 -5.92 -27.28 12.50
CA LYS A 322 -7.37 -27.41 12.52
C LYS A 322 -8.05 -26.05 12.44
N LEU A 323 -8.08 -25.53 11.23
CA LEU A 323 -8.78 -24.30 10.88
C LEU A 323 -10.30 -24.48 11.04
N LEU A 324 -10.94 -23.48 11.64
CA LEU A 324 -12.38 -23.42 11.83
C LEU A 324 -12.95 -22.18 11.14
N SER A 325 -14.12 -22.31 10.52
CA SER A 325 -14.80 -21.17 9.89
C SER A 325 -15.17 -20.05 10.86
N GLU A 326 -15.32 -20.36 12.16
CA GLU A 326 -15.58 -19.36 13.21
C GLU A 326 -14.36 -18.49 13.55
N ASP A 327 -13.15 -18.92 13.20
CA ASP A 327 -11.88 -18.23 13.45
C ASP A 327 -11.40 -17.41 12.24
N LEU A 328 -12.14 -17.48 11.11
CA LEU A 328 -11.91 -16.66 9.92
C LEU A 328 -11.83 -15.17 10.28
N MET A 329 -10.78 -14.48 9.85
CA MET A 329 -10.52 -13.06 10.15
C MET A 329 -10.38 -12.75 11.65
N GLY A 330 -10.19 -13.78 12.47
CA GLY A 330 -10.20 -13.71 13.93
C GLY A 330 -8.84 -13.68 14.59
N ASP A 331 -7.77 -13.81 13.81
CA ASP A 331 -6.40 -13.93 14.28
C ASP A 331 -5.45 -13.09 13.39
N ALA A 332 -5.70 -11.78 13.37
CA ALA A 332 -5.05 -10.87 12.44
C ALA A 332 -3.55 -10.69 12.75
N THR A 333 -3.19 -10.63 14.03
CA THR A 333 -1.81 -10.34 14.46
C THR A 333 -0.84 -11.46 14.09
N ASP A 334 -1.19 -12.73 14.37
CA ASP A 334 -0.30 -13.84 14.06
C ASP A 334 -0.24 -14.12 12.55
N CYS A 335 -1.38 -14.11 11.86
CA CYS A 335 -1.42 -14.25 10.40
C CYS A 335 -0.63 -13.15 9.69
N ARG A 336 -0.69 -11.89 10.14
CA ARG A 336 0.13 -10.81 9.57
C ARG A 336 1.62 -11.06 9.81
N THR A 337 1.98 -11.36 11.05
CA THR A 337 3.38 -11.58 11.44
C THR A 337 3.99 -12.74 10.65
N LEU A 338 3.28 -13.87 10.58
CA LEU A 338 3.75 -15.06 9.88
C LEU A 338 3.82 -14.87 8.36
N LEU A 339 2.93 -14.05 7.77
CA LEU A 339 2.99 -13.68 6.36
C LEU A 339 4.21 -12.78 6.09
N GLU A 340 4.46 -11.77 6.93
CA GLU A 340 5.63 -10.89 6.84
C GLU A 340 6.95 -11.65 7.02
N GLU A 341 6.95 -12.69 7.86
CA GLU A 341 8.08 -13.61 8.03
C GLU A 341 8.25 -14.60 6.87
N GLY A 342 7.30 -14.66 5.94
CA GLY A 342 7.29 -15.60 4.81
C GLY A 342 7.07 -17.06 5.22
N LYS A 343 6.47 -17.32 6.39
CA LYS A 343 6.18 -18.67 6.90
C LYS A 343 4.86 -19.22 6.39
N ILE A 344 3.95 -18.33 6.02
CA ILE A 344 2.64 -18.64 5.47
C ILE A 344 2.42 -17.81 4.21
N SER A 345 1.40 -18.18 3.44
CA SER A 345 0.95 -17.49 2.23
C SER A 345 -0.57 -17.42 2.21
N ILE A 346 -1.12 -16.39 1.57
CA ILE A 346 -2.56 -16.29 1.32
C ILE A 346 -2.94 -17.31 0.23
N ARG A 347 -3.97 -18.12 0.47
CA ARG A 347 -4.53 -19.04 -0.53
C ARG A 347 -5.09 -18.24 -1.70
N LYS A 348 -4.84 -18.72 -2.92
CA LYS A 348 -5.13 -18.02 -4.19
C LYS A 348 -6.57 -17.51 -4.27
N VAL A 349 -7.55 -18.33 -3.88
CA VAL A 349 -8.97 -17.99 -3.97
C VAL A 349 -9.39 -16.79 -3.12
N TYR A 350 -8.63 -16.47 -2.08
CA TYR A 350 -8.90 -15.32 -1.20
C TYR A 350 -8.16 -14.06 -1.64
N THR A 351 -7.38 -14.10 -2.73
CA THR A 351 -6.74 -12.89 -3.24
C THR A 351 -7.75 -12.07 -4.05
N PRO A 352 -7.83 -10.73 -3.85
CA PRO A 352 -8.72 -9.87 -4.63
C PRO A 352 -8.52 -10.01 -6.15
N GLU A 353 -7.30 -10.28 -6.58
CA GLU A 353 -6.94 -10.45 -7.99
C GLU A 353 -7.58 -11.71 -8.59
N TYR A 354 -7.66 -12.80 -7.81
CA TYR A 354 -8.36 -14.01 -8.26
C TYR A 354 -9.86 -13.74 -8.34
N ALA A 355 -10.48 -13.16 -7.33
CA ALA A 355 -11.91 -12.86 -7.38
C ALA A 355 -12.27 -11.93 -8.57
N ALA A 356 -11.43 -10.94 -8.87
CA ALA A 356 -11.61 -10.03 -10.01
C ALA A 356 -11.48 -10.68 -11.39
N GLY A 357 -10.86 -11.87 -11.48
CA GLY A 357 -10.71 -12.63 -12.71
C GLY A 357 -11.98 -13.36 -13.17
N ALA A 358 -13.02 -13.41 -12.33
CA ALA A 358 -14.29 -14.02 -12.67
C ALA A 358 -15.05 -13.20 -13.75
N PRO A 359 -15.86 -13.84 -14.63
CA PRO A 359 -16.18 -15.25 -14.60
C PRO A 359 -15.10 -16.14 -15.21
N TYR A 360 -14.82 -17.26 -14.56
CA TYR A 360 -13.84 -18.26 -15.03
C TYR A 360 -14.46 -19.22 -16.05
N ASP A 361 -13.65 -19.68 -17.03
CA ASP A 361 -14.06 -20.71 -17.98
C ASP A 361 -13.85 -22.10 -17.35
N GLY A 362 -14.94 -22.75 -16.96
CA GLY A 362 -14.92 -24.12 -16.42
C GLY A 362 -15.01 -25.21 -17.48
N SER A 363 -14.99 -24.90 -18.79
CA SER A 363 -15.29 -25.88 -19.84
C SER A 363 -14.32 -27.06 -19.95
N ASP A 364 -13.09 -26.89 -19.47
CA ASP A 364 -12.05 -27.93 -19.44
C ASP A 364 -12.03 -28.74 -18.13
N ILE A 365 -12.90 -28.41 -17.16
CA ILE A 365 -12.97 -29.10 -15.87
C ILE A 365 -14.10 -30.14 -15.90
N ASP A 366 -13.78 -31.37 -15.50
CA ASP A 366 -14.79 -32.39 -15.23
C ASP A 366 -15.39 -32.16 -13.84
N PHE A 367 -16.60 -31.58 -13.79
CA PHE A 367 -17.36 -31.38 -12.57
C PHE A 367 -18.19 -32.61 -12.16
N GLY A 368 -18.35 -33.61 -13.04
CA GLY A 368 -19.11 -34.83 -12.74
C GLY A 368 -20.63 -34.71 -12.85
N ASP A 369 -21.36 -35.25 -11.87
CA ASP A 369 -22.83 -35.20 -11.76
C ASP A 369 -23.31 -34.68 -10.39
N ASN A 370 -24.63 -34.66 -10.12
CA ASN A 370 -25.19 -34.24 -8.82
C ASN A 370 -25.73 -35.45 -8.02
N SER A 371 -24.98 -36.55 -7.97
CA SER A 371 -25.44 -37.80 -7.36
C SER A 371 -25.30 -37.88 -5.84
N SER A 372 -24.56 -36.95 -5.20
CA SER A 372 -24.38 -36.92 -3.75
C SER A 372 -25.69 -36.55 -3.03
N SER A 373 -25.74 -36.81 -1.72
CA SER A 373 -26.87 -36.35 -0.89
C SER A 373 -26.79 -34.87 -0.52
N TYR A 374 -25.65 -34.25 -0.75
CA TYR A 374 -25.35 -32.86 -0.44
C TYR A 374 -25.43 -31.96 -1.69
N ALA A 375 -25.44 -32.56 -2.88
CA ALA A 375 -25.53 -31.79 -4.12
C ALA A 375 -26.77 -30.89 -4.22
N ASN A 376 -26.60 -29.73 -4.85
CA ASN A 376 -27.61 -28.66 -5.00
C ASN A 376 -28.01 -28.02 -3.66
N ASP A 377 -27.04 -27.83 -2.75
CA ASP A 377 -27.23 -27.12 -1.49
C ASP A 377 -26.57 -25.72 -1.46
N ASP A 378 -26.14 -25.24 -2.62
CA ASP A 378 -25.48 -23.96 -2.87
C ASP A 378 -24.01 -23.89 -2.34
N GLU A 379 -23.44 -25.01 -1.87
CA GLU A 379 -22.02 -25.16 -1.53
C GLU A 379 -21.38 -26.24 -2.41
N CYS A 380 -20.11 -26.08 -2.80
CA CYS A 380 -19.39 -27.12 -3.54
C CYS A 380 -18.84 -28.19 -2.57
N ASP A 381 -19.35 -29.41 -2.63
CA ASP A 381 -18.91 -30.53 -1.77
C ASP A 381 -17.72 -31.31 -2.32
N ASP A 382 -17.30 -31.06 -3.56
CA ASP A 382 -16.23 -31.81 -4.19
C ASP A 382 -14.87 -31.47 -3.53
N PRO A 383 -14.17 -32.45 -2.91
CA PRO A 383 -12.91 -32.23 -2.20
C PRO A 383 -11.76 -31.72 -3.07
N ARG A 384 -11.90 -31.71 -4.40
CA ARG A 384 -10.92 -31.14 -5.33
C ARG A 384 -10.90 -29.61 -5.33
N PHE A 385 -11.92 -28.97 -4.76
CA PHE A 385 -12.04 -27.52 -4.73
C PHE A 385 -11.82 -26.97 -3.34
N GLU A 386 -11.26 -25.77 -3.26
CA GLU A 386 -11.14 -25.00 -2.03
C GLU A 386 -11.69 -23.58 -2.22
N GLY A 387 -12.22 -22.99 -1.16
CA GLY A 387 -12.59 -21.57 -1.14
C GLY A 387 -13.90 -21.28 -0.42
N PRO A 388 -14.31 -20.01 -0.36
CA PRO A 388 -15.53 -19.58 0.32
C PRO A 388 -16.82 -20.14 -0.26
N GLY A 389 -16.81 -20.67 -1.50
CA GLY A 389 -17.94 -21.38 -2.09
C GLY A 389 -17.91 -22.90 -1.91
N ALA A 390 -16.92 -23.45 -1.20
CA ALA A 390 -16.82 -24.88 -0.93
C ALA A 390 -17.37 -25.22 0.46
N ALA A 391 -17.91 -26.44 0.60
CA ALA A 391 -18.39 -26.96 1.86
C ALA A 391 -17.25 -27.02 2.88
N THR A 392 -17.56 -26.70 4.14
CA THR A 392 -16.57 -26.72 5.22
C THR A 392 -16.11 -28.13 5.61
N THR A 393 -16.90 -29.15 5.26
CA THR A 393 -16.59 -30.56 5.51
C THR A 393 -16.66 -31.32 4.19
N LEU A 394 -15.49 -31.61 3.62
CA LEU A 394 -15.39 -32.31 2.35
C LEU A 394 -15.21 -33.82 2.58
N LEU A 395 -15.98 -34.65 1.88
CA LEU A 395 -15.88 -36.10 1.94
C LEU A 395 -15.41 -36.66 0.58
N ASP A 396 -14.54 -37.67 0.62
CA ASP A 396 -14.10 -38.37 -0.60
C ASP A 396 -15.27 -38.96 -1.41
N SER A 397 -16.41 -39.24 -0.77
CA SER A 397 -17.61 -39.75 -1.44
C SER A 397 -18.30 -38.73 -2.35
N ASP A 398 -18.03 -37.45 -2.16
CA ASP A 398 -18.72 -36.35 -2.86
C ASP A 398 -17.92 -35.82 -4.05
N ARG A 399 -16.73 -36.40 -4.28
CA ARG A 399 -15.92 -36.15 -5.48
C ARG A 399 -16.71 -36.43 -6.75
N LEU A 400 -16.75 -35.46 -7.67
CA LEU A 400 -17.49 -35.50 -8.95
C LEU A 400 -18.99 -35.74 -8.78
N ALA A 401 -19.55 -35.46 -7.61
CA ALA A 401 -20.94 -35.79 -7.28
C ALA A 401 -21.78 -34.56 -6.90
N ASP A 402 -21.24 -33.36 -7.11
CA ASP A 402 -21.88 -32.06 -6.90
C ASP A 402 -21.53 -31.04 -7.99
N ALA A 403 -21.85 -31.39 -9.24
CA ALA A 403 -21.35 -30.67 -10.41
C ALA A 403 -21.89 -29.24 -10.55
N ASP A 404 -23.19 -29.02 -10.30
CA ASP A 404 -23.82 -27.72 -10.56
C ASP A 404 -23.32 -26.63 -9.59
N ASP A 405 -23.18 -26.94 -8.29
CA ASP A 405 -22.73 -25.98 -7.28
C ASP A 405 -21.23 -25.69 -7.43
N CYS A 406 -20.41 -26.72 -7.61
CA CYS A 406 -18.99 -26.57 -7.89
C CYS A 406 -18.71 -25.77 -9.17
N LYS A 407 -19.46 -26.02 -10.24
CA LYS A 407 -19.31 -25.24 -11.46
C LYS A 407 -19.69 -23.78 -11.24
N ALA A 408 -20.85 -23.52 -10.61
CA ALA A 408 -21.31 -22.17 -10.36
C ALA A 408 -20.32 -21.38 -9.49
N ALA A 409 -19.81 -21.99 -8.43
CA ALA A 409 -18.83 -21.39 -7.54
C ALA A 409 -17.47 -21.15 -8.23
N TYR A 410 -17.00 -22.09 -9.05
CA TYR A 410 -15.75 -21.94 -9.80
C TYR A 410 -15.85 -20.79 -10.81
N GLU A 411 -16.91 -20.79 -11.62
CA GLU A 411 -17.15 -19.73 -12.60
C GLU A 411 -17.36 -18.37 -11.92
N ALA A 412 -17.92 -18.33 -10.70
CA ALA A 412 -18.03 -17.10 -9.90
C ALA A 412 -16.72 -16.65 -9.24
N GLY A 413 -15.65 -17.44 -9.31
CA GLY A 413 -14.36 -17.15 -8.67
C GLY A 413 -14.37 -17.29 -7.15
N THR A 414 -15.34 -18.01 -6.58
CA THR A 414 -15.44 -18.25 -5.13
C THR A 414 -14.80 -19.56 -4.70
N ILE A 415 -14.36 -20.41 -5.64
CA ILE A 415 -13.52 -21.58 -5.37
C ILE A 415 -12.40 -21.69 -6.40
N ALA A 416 -11.35 -22.43 -6.06
CA ALA A 416 -10.27 -22.83 -6.94
C ALA A 416 -10.12 -24.36 -6.94
N LEU A 417 -9.81 -24.94 -8.11
CA LEU A 417 -9.43 -26.35 -8.23
C LEU A 417 -7.99 -26.51 -7.71
N ILE A 418 -7.80 -27.37 -6.71
CA ILE A 418 -6.50 -27.65 -6.08
C ILE A 418 -5.92 -29.02 -6.46
N GLU A 419 -6.75 -29.90 -6.99
CA GLU A 419 -6.37 -31.23 -7.47
C GLU A 419 -7.10 -31.54 -8.77
N ASP A 420 -6.35 -31.97 -9.79
CA ASP A 420 -6.92 -32.42 -11.09
C ASP A 420 -7.55 -33.83 -10.99
#